data_AF-A0A4P5TH23-F1
#
_entry.id   AF-A0A4P5TH23-F1
#
_cell.length_a   1.000
_cell.length_b   1.000
_cell.length_c   1.000
_cell.angle_alpha   90.00
_cell.angle_beta   90.00
_cell.angle_gamma   90.00
#
_symmetry.space_group_name_H-M   'P 1'
#
loop_
_entity.id
_entity.type
_entity.pdbx_description
1 polymer ?
#
loop_
_entity_poly.entity_id
_entity_poly.type
_entity_poly.pdbx_seq_one_letter_code
_entity_poly.pdbx_strand_id
1 'polypeptide(L)' 'MNRLFVSVIVLVGLSLPAYAQGTAEQHAACQEDAYKWCPHEVPDADEVAACLRKNMKWITPECQAQFPENQKKR' A
#
# COMPACT_ATOMS: atom_id res chain seq x y z
N MET A 1 -43.39 12.67 -31.56
CA MET A 1 -42.64 12.50 -32.82
C MET A 1 -41.56 13.58 -32.82
N ASN A 2 -40.31 13.36 -32.39
CA ASN A 2 -39.34 12.41 -32.91
C ASN A 2 -38.27 12.15 -31.83
N ARG A 3 -38.02 10.88 -31.49
CA ARG A 3 -36.97 10.46 -30.56
C ARG A 3 -35.75 10.09 -31.40
N LEU A 4 -34.73 10.94 -31.47
CA LEU A 4 -33.48 10.59 -32.13
C LEU A 4 -32.29 10.90 -31.21
N PHE A 5 -31.84 9.83 -30.57
CA PHE A 5 -30.49 9.49 -30.15
C PHE A 5 -29.37 10.40 -30.69
N VAL A 6 -28.67 11.10 -29.78
CA VAL A 6 -27.21 11.26 -29.89
C VAL A 6 -26.65 11.27 -28.46
N SER A 7 -26.27 10.09 -27.97
CA SER A 7 -25.42 9.95 -26.79
C SER A 7 -24.03 10.51 -27.12
N VAL A 8 -23.65 11.63 -26.49
CA VAL A 8 -22.25 12.05 -26.44
C VAL A 8 -21.75 11.78 -25.03
N ILE A 9 -21.40 10.51 -24.78
CA ILE A 9 -20.66 10.13 -23.58
C ILE A 9 -19.20 10.45 -23.86
N VAL A 10 -18.75 11.63 -23.41
CA VAL A 10 -17.32 11.97 -23.37
C VAL A 10 -16.70 11.25 -22.17
N LEU A 11 -16.25 10.01 -22.40
CA LEU A 11 -15.39 9.29 -21.45
C LEU A 11 -13.95 9.77 -21.65
N VAL A 12 -13.59 10.89 -21.01
CA VAL A 12 -12.19 11.24 -20.78
C VAL A 12 -11.67 10.29 -19.71
N GLY A 13 -10.95 9.26 -20.11
CA GLY A 13 -10.25 8.35 -19.20
C GLY A 13 -9.11 9.09 -18.51
N LEU A 14 -9.33 9.52 -17.26
CA LEU A 14 -8.24 9.90 -16.37
C LEU A 14 -7.44 8.63 -16.02
N SER A 15 -6.26 8.47 -16.62
CA SER A 15 -5.29 7.48 -16.19
C SER A 15 -4.74 7.88 -14.82
N LEU A 16 -5.32 7.34 -13.75
CA LEU A 16 -4.77 7.44 -12.40
C LEU A 16 -3.47 6.63 -12.33
N PRO A 17 -2.36 7.20 -11.84
CA PRO A 17 -1.15 6.43 -11.63
C PRO A 17 -1.37 5.48 -10.44
N ALA A 18 -1.42 4.18 -10.71
CA ALA A 18 -1.49 3.14 -9.70
C ALA A 18 -0.09 2.88 -9.12
N TYR A 19 0.42 3.80 -8.30
CA TYR A 19 1.59 3.55 -7.46
C TYR A 19 1.10 3.37 -6.02
N ALA A 20 0.71 2.13 -5.69
CA ALA A 20 0.33 1.71 -4.35
C ALA A 20 1.43 0.86 -3.68
N GLN A 21 2.66 0.92 -4.19
CA GLN A 21 3.84 0.43 -3.49
C GLN A 21 4.33 1.61 -2.65
N GLY A 22 4.44 1.44 -1.33
CA GLY A 22 4.82 2.51 -0.39
C GLY A 22 6.07 3.28 -0.82
N THR A 23 6.28 4.48 -0.26
CA THR A 23 7.45 5.29 -0.64
C THR A 23 8.76 4.54 -0.34
N ALA A 24 9.82 4.87 -1.06
CA ALA A 24 11.14 4.26 -0.83
C ALA A 24 11.61 4.42 0.62
N GLU A 25 11.21 5.52 1.29
CA GLU A 25 11.45 5.74 2.72
C GLU A 25 10.71 4.73 3.60
N GLN A 26 9.46 4.40 3.30
CA GLN A 26 8.70 3.41 4.08
C GLN A 26 9.30 2.02 3.92
N HIS A 27 9.74 1.70 2.70
CA HIS A 27 10.40 0.44 2.42
C HIS A 27 11.72 0.33 3.19
N ALA A 28 12.54 1.39 3.19
CA ALA A 28 13.78 1.43 3.95
C ALA A 28 13.56 1.28 5.47
N ALA A 29 12.54 1.95 6.02
CA ALA A 29 12.20 1.87 7.45
C ALA A 29 11.80 0.45 7.89
N CYS A 30 11.17 -0.32 7.00
CA CYS A 30 10.71 -1.68 7.29
C CYS A 30 11.62 -2.79 6.75
N GLN A 31 12.69 -2.45 6.02
CA GLN A 31 13.50 -3.41 5.29
C GLN A 31 14.17 -4.42 6.24
N GLU A 32 14.80 -3.94 7.31
CA GLU A 32 15.50 -4.83 8.25
C GLU A 32 14.53 -5.74 9.02
N ASP A 33 13.37 -5.20 9.39
CA ASP A 33 12.30 -5.97 10.03
C ASP A 33 11.70 -7.02 9.09
N ALA A 34 11.55 -6.70 7.80
CA ALA A 34 11.06 -7.63 6.80
C ALA A 34 12.02 -8.83 6.65
N TYR A 35 13.33 -8.58 6.54
CA TYR A 35 14.31 -9.67 6.46
C TYR A 35 14.40 -10.49 7.75
N LYS A 36 14.17 -9.87 8.91
CA LYS A 36 14.26 -10.53 10.22
C LYS A 36 13.03 -11.39 10.53
N TRP A 37 11.83 -10.87 10.26
CA TRP A 37 10.57 -11.48 10.69
C TRP A 37 9.77 -12.11 9.55
N CYS A 38 9.96 -11.62 8.31
CA CYS A 38 9.20 -12.00 7.13
C CYS A 38 10.07 -12.41 5.92
N PRO A 39 11.16 -13.20 6.09
CA PRO A 39 12.10 -13.48 5.00
C PRO A 39 11.51 -14.29 3.86
N HIS A 40 10.43 -15.04 4.10
CA HIS A 40 9.77 -15.84 3.07
C HIS A 40 8.95 -14.99 2.10
N GLU A 41 8.54 -13.79 2.51
CA GLU A 41 7.57 -12.99 1.76
C GLU A 41 8.28 -11.99 0.82
N VAL A 42 9.58 -11.79 1.04
CA VAL A 42 10.45 -11.03 0.12
C VAL A 42 10.55 -11.79 -1.20
N PRO A 43 10.37 -11.15 -2.38
CA PRO A 43 10.38 -9.71 -2.63
C PRO A 43 9.00 -9.03 -2.76
N ASP A 44 7.91 -9.70 -2.38
CA ASP A 44 6.56 -9.15 -2.57
C ASP A 44 6.23 -8.14 -1.46
N ALA A 45 6.08 -6.87 -1.85
CA ALA A 45 5.88 -5.79 -0.88
C ALA A 45 4.54 -5.89 -0.15
N ASP A 46 3.50 -6.46 -0.78
CA ASP A 46 2.16 -6.58 -0.19
C ASP A 46 2.15 -7.70 0.85
N GLU A 47 2.75 -8.85 0.53
CA GLU A 47 2.91 -9.98 1.44
C GLU A 47 3.83 -9.62 2.62
N VAL A 48 4.92 -8.89 2.36
CA VAL A 48 5.79 -8.35 3.42
C VAL A 48 5.01 -7.41 4.33
N ALA A 49 4.24 -6.45 3.78
CA ALA A 49 3.42 -5.55 4.58
C ALA A 49 2.38 -6.31 5.41
N ALA A 50 1.78 -7.38 4.86
CA ALA A 50 0.85 -8.23 5.57
C ALA A 50 1.50 -9.02 6.71
N CYS A 51 2.71 -9.55 6.50
CA CYS A 51 3.47 -10.25 7.52
C CYS A 51 3.95 -9.30 8.63
N LEU A 52 4.46 -8.11 8.29
CA LEU A 52 4.87 -7.08 9.25
C LEU A 52 3.68 -6.65 10.12
N ARG A 53 2.49 -6.51 9.53
CA ARG A 53 1.25 -6.21 10.27
C ARG A 53 0.91 -7.26 11.33
N LYS A 54 1.13 -8.54 11.04
CA LYS A 54 0.97 -9.63 12.02
C LYS A 54 2.03 -9.59 13.12
N ASN A 55 3.21 -9.04 12.82
CA ASN A 55 4.36 -8.94 13.71
C ASN A 55 4.54 -7.55 14.34
N MET A 56 3.51 -6.69 14.36
CA MET A 56 3.58 -5.32 14.89
C MET A 56 4.28 -5.16 16.23
N LYS A 57 4.13 -6.12 17.15
CA LYS A 57 4.75 -6.08 18.48
C LYS A 57 6.27 -6.34 18.48
N TRP A 58 6.79 -6.88 17.39
CA TRP A 58 8.17 -7.38 17.26
C TRP A 58 9.04 -6.54 16.31
N ILE A 59 8.41 -5.73 15.48
CA ILE A 59 9.09 -4.81 14.55
C ILE A 59 9.48 -3.49 15.22
N THR A 60 10.40 -2.75 14.62
CA THR A 60 10.89 -1.46 15.11
C THR A 60 9.79 -0.39 15.12
N PRO A 61 9.84 0.60 16.03
CA PRO A 61 8.86 1.68 16.07
C PRO A 61 8.82 2.51 14.78
N GLU A 62 9.94 2.60 14.06
CA GLU A 62 10.04 3.29 12.77
C GLU A 62 9.22 2.57 11.69
N CYS A 63 9.30 1.24 11.64
CA CYS A 63 8.48 0.44 10.75
C CYS A 63 7.00 0.48 11.17
N GLN A 64 6.69 0.40 12.47
CA GLN A 64 5.29 0.48 12.93
C GLN A 64 4.63 1.81 12.55
N ALA A 65 5.38 2.92 12.55
CA ALA A 65 4.87 4.24 12.18
C ALA A 65 4.39 4.32 10.72
N GLN A 66 4.84 3.41 9.85
CA GLN A 66 4.41 3.34 8.45
C GLN A 66 2.98 2.80 8.30
N PHE A 67 2.43 2.17 9.34
CA PHE A 67 1.11 1.58 9.30
C PHE A 67 0.07 2.49 9.96
N PRO A 68 -1.05 2.79 9.27
CA PRO A 68 -2.07 3.72 9.77
C PRO A 68 -2.78 3.20 11.03
N GLU A 69 -2.81 1.89 11.26
CA GLU A 69 -3.38 1.28 12.46
C GLU A 69 -2.63 1.65 13.75
N ASN A 70 -1.32 1.89 13.65
CA ASN A 70 -0.50 2.24 14.82
C ASN A 70 -0.51 3.76 15.10
N GLN A 71 -0.82 4.58 14.11
CA GLN A 71 -0.97 6.03 14.26
C GLN A 71 -2.17 6.40 15.16
N LYS A 72 -3.21 5.57 15.19
CA LYS A 72 -4.43 5.80 15.99
C LYS A 72 -4.25 5.52 17.48
N LYS A 73 -3.11 4.94 17.88
CA LYS A 73 -2.83 4.52 19.26
C LYS A 73 -1.92 5.49 20.03
N ARG A 74 -1.56 6.63 19.43
CA ARG A 74 -0.67 7.66 19.98
C ARG A 74 -1.44 8.85 20.53
#